data_AF-A0A382ZCL5-F1
#
_entry.id   AF-A0A382ZCL5-F1
#
_cell.length_a   1.000
_cell.length_b   1.000
_cell.length_c   1.000
_cell.angle_alpha   90.00
_cell.angle_beta   90.00
_cell.angle_gamma   90.00
#
_symmetry.space_group_name_H-M   'P 1'
#
loop_
_entity.id
_entity.type
_entity.pdbx_description
1 polymer ?
#
loop_
_entity_poly.entity_id
_entity_poly.type
_entity_poly.pdbx_seq_one_letter_code
_entity_poly.pdbx_strand_id
1 'polypeptide(L)'
;MSKTNMKLSLPTEVQTPTCPVIADTSVLKTIGNTPLIRIKNIGNEFKDVTIFAKAEWKNAGGSVKSRPALRMIEDGEKSGKLTKNKIILDSTSGNTGISYALIGKIKGYKVKLVMPANVCKERKGLMADFYGAEIVTSSPFEGSDGAIILAKKIYQE
;
A
#
# COMPACT_ATOMS: atom_id res chain seq x y z
N MET A 1 -12.63 12.18 54.44
CA MET A 1 -11.21 12.02 54.08
C MET A 1 -10.96 10.57 53.69
N SER A 2 -10.07 10.35 52.71
CA SER A 2 -9.65 9.08 52.11
C SER A 2 -10.50 8.52 50.97
N LYS A 3 -10.14 8.89 49.73
CA LYS A 3 -10.37 8.07 48.52
C LYS A 3 -9.12 8.14 47.63
N THR A 4 -8.43 7.00 47.61
CA THR A 4 -7.78 6.36 46.45
C THR A 4 -6.62 7.09 45.77
N ASN A 5 -5.40 6.69 46.16
CA ASN A 5 -4.19 6.83 45.34
C ASN A 5 -4.38 6.14 43.99
N MET A 6 -4.60 6.90 42.92
CA MET A 6 -4.45 6.40 41.55
C MET A 6 -3.13 6.90 40.98
N LYS A 7 -2.05 6.17 41.24
CA LYS A 7 -0.80 6.32 40.49
C LYS A 7 -1.07 5.89 39.05
N LEU A 8 -1.37 6.84 38.19
CA LEU A 8 -1.35 6.61 36.75
C LEU A 8 0.10 6.72 36.27
N SER A 9 0.87 5.64 36.43
CA SER A 9 2.15 5.52 35.74
C SER A 9 1.86 5.29 34.26
N LEU A 10 1.94 6.35 33.45
CA LEU A 10 2.07 6.18 32.02
C LEU A 10 3.44 5.53 31.77
N PRO A 11 3.51 4.34 31.13
CA PRO A 11 4.79 3.77 30.77
C PRO A 11 5.52 4.73 29.83
N THR A 12 6.75 5.02 30.24
CA THR A 12 7.75 5.85 29.62
C THR A 12 7.94 5.43 28.17
N GLU A 13 7.80 6.40 27.27
CA GLU A 13 8.28 6.36 25.89
C GLU A 13 7.71 5.25 24.99
N VAL A 14 7.09 5.67 23.88
CA VAL A 14 7.18 4.86 22.66
C VAL A 14 8.67 4.82 22.34
N GLN A 15 9.36 3.79 22.84
CA GLN A 15 10.76 3.54 22.59
C GLN A 15 10.92 3.51 21.07
N THR A 16 11.40 4.61 20.52
CA THR A 16 11.98 4.61 19.19
C THR A 16 13.11 3.59 19.27
N PRO A 17 13.15 2.56 18.40
CA PRO A 17 14.28 1.65 18.41
C PRO A 17 15.55 2.49 18.20
N THR A 18 16.42 2.49 19.21
CA THR A 18 17.70 3.22 19.26
C THR A 18 18.75 2.62 18.32
N CYS A 19 18.39 1.55 17.60
CA CYS A 19 19.18 0.93 16.56
C CYS A 19 18.24 0.60 15.39
N PRO A 20 18.57 0.92 14.13
CA PRO A 20 17.77 0.47 13.01
C PRO A 20 17.71 -1.06 13.03
N VAL A 21 16.50 -1.63 13.04
CA VAL A 21 16.33 -3.06 12.86
C VAL A 21 16.68 -3.39 11.41
N ILE A 22 17.90 -3.83 11.17
CA ILE A 22 18.32 -4.38 9.88
C ILE A 22 17.80 -5.81 9.82
N ALA A 23 16.77 -6.04 9.00
CA ALA A 23 16.25 -7.37 8.74
C ALA A 23 16.73 -7.85 7.37
N ASP A 24 17.41 -9.00 7.31
CA ASP A 24 17.79 -9.68 6.06
C ASP A 24 16.60 -10.42 5.40
N THR A 25 15.42 -9.83 5.54
CA THR A 25 14.17 -10.39 5.06
C THR A 25 13.55 -9.46 4.04
N SER A 26 12.92 -10.03 3.00
CA SER A 26 12.22 -9.25 1.99
C SER A 26 11.29 -8.21 2.63
N VAL A 27 11.33 -6.98 2.10
CA VAL A 27 10.46 -5.88 2.51
C VAL A 27 8.97 -6.23 2.38
N LEU A 28 8.61 -7.25 1.61
CA LEU A 28 7.22 -7.74 1.55
C LEU A 28 6.74 -8.32 2.88
N LYS A 29 7.64 -8.90 3.69
CA LYS A 29 7.31 -9.41 5.03
C LYS A 29 7.00 -8.30 6.04
N THR A 30 7.33 -7.04 5.71
CA THR A 30 6.98 -5.88 6.55
C THR A 30 5.63 -5.27 6.18
N ILE A 31 4.96 -5.76 5.13
CA ILE A 31 3.59 -5.37 4.82
C ILE A 31 2.66 -5.91 5.91
N GLY A 32 1.89 -5.02 6.53
CA GLY A 32 1.07 -5.34 7.69
C GLY A 32 1.71 -4.91 9.00
N ASN A 33 1.16 -5.39 10.12
CA ASN A 33 1.64 -5.09 11.48
C ASN A 33 1.99 -3.60 11.75
N THR A 34 1.28 -2.69 11.11
CA THR A 34 1.47 -1.24 11.23
C THR A 34 1.09 -0.76 12.63
N PRO A 35 1.77 0.26 13.18
CA PRO A 35 1.50 0.71 14.53
C PRO A 35 0.11 1.37 14.67
N LEU A 36 -0.42 1.29 15.89
CA LEU A 36 -1.52 2.15 16.34
C LEU A 36 -0.92 3.37 17.03
N ILE A 37 -1.27 4.56 16.56
CA ILE A 37 -0.76 5.82 17.10
C ILE A 37 -1.90 6.53 17.81
N ARG A 38 -1.77 6.75 19.11
CA ARG A 38 -2.77 7.48 19.90
C ARG A 38 -2.82 8.94 19.45
N ILE A 39 -4.01 9.45 19.16
CA ILE A 39 -4.24 10.87 18.90
C ILE A 39 -4.67 11.53 20.22
N LYS A 40 -3.89 12.48 20.73
CA LYS A 40 -4.07 13.07 22.07
C LYS A 40 -4.93 14.35 22.10
N ASN A 41 -5.18 14.98 20.96
CA ASN A 41 -5.80 16.31 20.87
C ASN A 41 -7.05 16.35 19.97
N ILE A 42 -7.64 15.20 19.65
CA ILE A 42 -8.87 15.09 18.85
C ILE A 42 -9.85 14.24 19.66
N GLY A 43 -11.12 14.68 19.74
CA GLY A 43 -12.15 13.98 20.50
C GLY A 43 -12.09 14.23 22.01
N ASN A 44 -11.43 15.32 22.44
CA ASN A 44 -11.29 15.68 23.86
C ASN A 44 -12.63 16.02 24.52
N GLU A 45 -13.65 16.37 23.72
CA GLU A 45 -15.03 16.55 24.14
C GLU A 45 -15.69 15.24 24.61
N PHE A 46 -15.16 14.08 24.22
CA PHE A 46 -15.66 12.76 24.59
C PHE A 46 -14.82 12.14 25.72
N LYS A 47 -15.32 12.21 26.95
CA LYS A 47 -14.58 11.82 28.17
C LYS A 47 -14.11 10.36 28.22
N ASP A 48 -14.84 9.44 27.57
CA ASP A 48 -14.58 8.00 27.63
C ASP A 48 -14.16 7.40 26.27
N VAL A 49 -13.71 8.24 25.32
CA VAL A 49 -13.29 7.80 23.99
C VAL A 49 -11.80 8.01 23.80
N THR A 50 -11.07 6.95 23.42
CA THR A 50 -9.67 7.06 22.99
C THR A 50 -9.55 6.76 21.52
N ILE A 51 -9.01 7.71 20.76
CA ILE A 51 -8.83 7.58 19.31
C ILE A 51 -7.40 7.14 18.99
N PHE A 52 -7.28 6.10 18.14
CA PHE A 52 -6.02 5.63 17.59
C PHE A 52 -6.06 5.67 16.06
N ALA A 53 -4.98 6.14 15.45
CA ALA A 53 -4.76 6.03 14.02
C ALA A 53 -4.02 4.72 13.70
N LYS A 54 -4.55 3.94 12.76
CA LYS A 54 -3.83 2.80 12.18
C LYS A 54 -2.89 3.30 11.08
N ALA A 55 -1.58 3.20 11.31
CA ALA A 55 -0.57 3.87 10.48
C ALA A 55 -0.26 3.16 9.16
N GLU A 56 -1.24 3.04 8.26
CA GLU A 56 -1.11 2.29 7.01
C GLU A 56 -0.13 2.89 5.99
N TRP A 57 0.28 4.15 6.17
CA TRP A 57 1.35 4.76 5.37
C TRP A 57 2.74 4.17 5.65
N LYS A 58 2.89 3.38 6.72
CA LYS A 58 4.14 2.68 7.07
C LYS A 58 4.33 1.35 6.32
N ASN A 59 3.37 0.91 5.51
CA ASN A 59 3.58 -0.26 4.64
C ASN A 59 4.63 0.04 3.56
N ALA A 60 5.26 -1.00 3.02
CA ALA A 60 6.31 -0.89 2.00
C ALA A 60 5.91 -0.04 0.77
N GLY A 61 4.66 -0.13 0.31
CA GLY A 61 4.13 0.69 -0.79
C GLY A 61 3.52 2.02 -0.36
N GLY A 62 3.80 2.48 0.87
CA GLY A 62 3.38 3.78 1.39
C GLY A 62 1.88 3.93 1.68
N SER A 63 1.10 2.84 1.63
CA SER A 63 -0.35 2.88 1.87
C SER A 63 -0.93 1.53 2.24
N VAL A 64 -2.22 1.52 2.62
CA VAL A 64 -2.99 0.30 2.90
C VAL A 64 -3.06 -0.68 1.72
N LYS A 65 -2.88 -0.19 0.47
CA LYS A 65 -3.07 -1.01 -0.75
C LYS A 65 -1.98 -2.07 -0.95
N SER A 66 -0.86 -1.98 -0.21
CA SER A 66 0.15 -3.03 -0.22
C SER A 66 -0.40 -4.37 0.29
N ARG A 67 -1.37 -4.34 1.22
CA ARG A 67 -1.99 -5.55 1.79
C ARG A 67 -2.77 -6.37 0.76
N PRO A 68 -3.84 -5.84 0.13
CA PRO A 68 -4.59 -6.62 -0.85
C PRO A 68 -3.74 -6.96 -2.09
N ALA A 69 -2.84 -6.06 -2.53
CA ALA A 69 -1.98 -6.34 -3.66
C ALA A 69 -1.07 -7.54 -3.42
N LEU A 70 -0.40 -7.60 -2.25
CA LEU A 70 0.42 -8.75 -1.88
C LEU A 70 -0.43 -10.02 -1.82
N ARG A 71 -1.61 -9.93 -1.18
CA ARG A 71 -2.49 -11.08 -1.02
C ARG A 71 -2.98 -11.66 -2.35
N MET A 72 -3.41 -10.81 -3.28
CA MET A 72 -3.86 -11.24 -4.61
C MET A 72 -2.75 -11.93 -5.40
N ILE A 73 -1.53 -11.41 -5.32
CA ILE A 73 -0.36 -12.01 -5.98
C ILE A 73 -0.02 -13.37 -5.36
N GLU A 74 0.04 -13.47 -4.04
CA GLU A 74 0.33 -14.72 -3.32
C GLU A 74 -0.76 -15.78 -3.54
N ASP A 75 -2.03 -15.38 -3.56
CA ASP A 75 -3.13 -16.31 -3.87
C ASP A 75 -3.07 -16.76 -5.34
N GLY A 76 -2.68 -15.86 -6.26
CA GLY A 76 -2.40 -16.20 -7.65
C GLY A 76 -1.26 -17.20 -7.83
N GLU A 77 -0.17 -17.02 -7.06
CA GLU A 77 0.97 -17.94 -7.01
C GLU A 77 0.56 -19.30 -6.46
N LYS A 78 -0.09 -19.32 -5.29
CA LYS A 78 -0.52 -20.54 -4.61
C LYS A 78 -1.48 -21.37 -5.45
N SER A 79 -2.37 -20.72 -6.19
CA SER A 79 -3.33 -21.39 -7.08
C SER A 79 -2.75 -21.78 -8.44
N GLY A 80 -1.52 -21.39 -8.76
CA GLY A 80 -0.90 -21.61 -10.07
C GLY A 80 -1.48 -20.72 -11.19
N LYS A 81 -2.45 -19.85 -10.89
CA LYS A 81 -3.05 -18.93 -11.88
C LYS A 81 -2.08 -17.86 -12.32
N LEU A 82 -1.14 -17.44 -11.46
CA LEU A 82 -0.08 -16.48 -11.76
C LEU A 82 1.27 -17.20 -11.87
N THR A 83 1.87 -17.17 -13.06
CA THR A 83 3.21 -17.71 -13.33
C THR A 83 4.13 -16.58 -13.82
N LYS A 84 5.45 -16.81 -13.84
CA LYS A 84 6.44 -15.80 -14.29
C LYS A 84 6.30 -15.41 -15.76
N ASN A 85 5.59 -16.22 -16.55
CA ASN A 85 5.33 -15.97 -17.95
C ASN A 85 4.13 -15.05 -18.17
N LYS A 86 3.34 -14.78 -17.11
CA LYS A 86 2.17 -13.91 -17.14
C LYS A 86 2.52 -12.49 -16.69
N ILE A 87 1.66 -11.56 -17.10
CA ILE A 87 1.74 -10.15 -16.75
C ILE A 87 0.61 -9.83 -15.77
N ILE A 88 0.92 -9.10 -14.70
CA ILE A 88 -0.09 -8.54 -13.79
C ILE A 88 -0.65 -7.28 -14.48
N LEU A 89 -1.93 -7.32 -14.86
CA LEU A 89 -2.62 -6.24 -15.55
C LEU A 89 -3.71 -5.66 -14.65
N ASP A 90 -3.72 -4.33 -14.47
CA ASP A 90 -4.81 -3.64 -13.78
C ASP A 90 -5.01 -2.21 -14.33
N SER A 91 -6.21 -1.67 -14.16
CA SER A 91 -6.55 -0.28 -14.43
C SER A 91 -6.49 0.54 -13.15
N THR A 92 -5.32 1.10 -12.84
CA THR A 92 -5.13 1.93 -11.64
C THR A 92 -4.01 2.95 -11.81
N SER A 93 -4.28 4.20 -11.45
CA SER A 93 -3.29 5.28 -11.33
C SER A 93 -2.82 5.54 -9.89
N GLY A 94 -3.47 4.90 -8.91
CA GLY A 94 -3.32 5.20 -7.49
C GLY A 94 -2.39 4.24 -6.75
N ASN A 95 -2.60 4.19 -5.44
CA ASN A 95 -1.80 3.42 -4.49
C ASN A 95 -1.73 1.91 -4.77
N THR A 96 -2.76 1.33 -5.40
CA THR A 96 -2.75 -0.08 -5.81
C THR A 96 -1.72 -0.31 -6.92
N GLY A 97 -1.63 0.59 -7.89
CA GLY A 97 -0.65 0.52 -8.97
C GLY A 97 0.79 0.57 -8.45
N ILE A 98 1.08 1.50 -7.52
CA ILE A 98 2.37 1.57 -6.83
C ILE A 98 2.67 0.26 -6.10
N SER A 99 1.67 -0.31 -5.42
CA SER A 99 1.85 -1.57 -4.69
C SER A 99 2.13 -2.74 -5.64
N TYR A 100 1.42 -2.88 -6.75
CA TYR A 100 1.74 -3.91 -7.75
C TYR A 100 3.11 -3.72 -8.36
N ALA A 101 3.48 -2.50 -8.72
CA ALA A 101 4.78 -2.21 -9.32
C ALA A 101 5.93 -2.61 -8.38
N LEU A 102 5.85 -2.19 -7.10
CA LEU A 102 6.83 -2.57 -6.07
C LEU A 102 6.88 -4.10 -5.86
N ILE A 103 5.74 -4.73 -5.64
CA ILE A 103 5.67 -6.17 -5.33
C ILE A 103 6.11 -6.99 -6.54
N GLY A 104 5.68 -6.59 -7.74
CA GLY A 104 6.07 -7.19 -9.01
C GLY A 104 7.57 -7.09 -9.24
N LYS A 105 8.18 -5.92 -9.01
CA LYS A 105 9.64 -5.74 -9.09
C LYS A 105 10.39 -6.69 -8.15
N ILE A 106 9.97 -6.77 -6.88
CA ILE A 106 10.64 -7.61 -5.87
C ILE A 106 10.45 -9.10 -6.17
N LYS A 107 9.26 -9.52 -6.60
CA LYS A 107 8.95 -10.93 -6.90
C LYS A 107 9.33 -11.34 -8.33
N GLY A 108 9.78 -10.42 -9.18
CA GLY A 108 10.13 -10.71 -10.58
C GLY A 108 8.92 -10.97 -11.48
N TYR A 109 7.83 -10.22 -11.32
CA TYR A 109 6.69 -10.22 -12.24
C TYR A 109 6.73 -9.00 -13.15
N LYS A 110 6.27 -9.20 -14.39
CA LYS A 110 5.91 -8.09 -15.28
C LYS A 110 4.60 -7.49 -14.80
N VAL A 111 4.55 -6.16 -14.73
CA VAL A 111 3.36 -5.41 -14.33
C VAL A 111 3.02 -4.42 -15.44
N LYS A 112 1.76 -4.40 -15.86
CA LYS A 112 1.21 -3.45 -16.83
C LYS A 112 0.04 -2.71 -16.19
N LEU A 113 0.09 -1.39 -16.19
CA LEU A 113 -0.92 -0.54 -15.56
C LEU A 113 -1.56 0.38 -16.60
N VAL A 114 -2.88 0.36 -16.65
CA VAL A 114 -3.65 1.25 -17.52
C VAL A 114 -4.18 2.43 -16.70
N MET A 115 -4.00 3.65 -17.20
CA MET A 115 -4.46 4.85 -16.51
C MET A 115 -4.70 6.04 -17.44
N PRO A 116 -5.48 7.05 -17.04
CA PRO A 116 -5.65 8.27 -17.84
C PRO A 116 -4.33 9.02 -18.10
N ALA A 117 -4.17 9.59 -19.30
CA ALA A 117 -2.95 10.32 -19.67
C ALA A 117 -2.64 11.52 -18.75
N ASN A 118 -3.66 12.15 -18.16
CA ASN A 118 -3.55 13.30 -17.27
C ASN A 118 -3.10 12.97 -15.83
N VAL A 119 -2.83 11.70 -15.51
CA VAL A 119 -2.19 11.34 -14.24
C VAL A 119 -0.83 12.02 -14.13
N CYS A 120 -0.49 12.51 -12.94
CA CYS A 120 0.75 13.25 -12.68
C CYS A 120 2.01 12.45 -13.05
N LYS A 121 3.03 13.15 -13.55
CA LYS A 121 4.26 12.53 -14.08
C LYS A 121 5.03 11.80 -13.00
N GLU A 122 5.05 12.33 -11.78
CA GLU A 122 5.78 11.78 -10.63
C GLU A 122 5.27 10.39 -10.26
N ARG A 123 3.94 10.20 -10.28
CA ARG A 123 3.33 8.88 -10.03
C ARG A 123 3.66 7.89 -11.14
N LYS A 124 3.57 8.34 -12.40
CA LYS A 124 3.93 7.49 -13.55
C LYS A 124 5.40 7.10 -13.49
N GLY A 125 6.30 8.03 -13.19
CA GLY A 125 7.73 7.76 -13.07
C GLY A 125 8.09 6.86 -11.88
N LEU A 126 7.43 7.02 -10.73
CA LEU A 126 7.60 6.07 -9.62
C LEU A 126 7.24 4.63 -10.03
N MET A 127 6.13 4.45 -10.75
CA MET A 127 5.70 3.11 -11.20
C MET A 127 6.55 2.58 -12.35
N ALA A 128 6.83 3.41 -13.36
CA ALA A 128 7.52 3.02 -14.58
C ALA A 128 9.04 3.03 -14.43
N ASP A 129 9.61 4.19 -14.12
CA ASP A 129 11.06 4.39 -14.16
C ASP A 129 11.77 3.70 -12.98
N PHE A 130 11.15 3.76 -11.79
CA PHE A 130 11.76 3.17 -10.59
C PHE A 130 11.39 1.69 -10.40
N TYR A 131 10.10 1.35 -10.48
CA TYR A 131 9.64 -0.03 -10.29
C TYR A 131 9.56 -0.87 -11.57
N GLY A 132 9.66 -0.27 -12.77
CA GLY A 132 9.68 -1.01 -14.03
C GLY A 132 8.31 -1.49 -14.52
N ALA A 133 7.21 -0.87 -14.08
CA ALA A 133 5.88 -1.18 -14.61
C ALA A 133 5.69 -0.57 -16.00
N GLU A 134 5.09 -1.32 -16.91
CA GLU A 134 4.65 -0.80 -18.20
C GLU A 134 3.38 0.06 -18.01
N ILE A 135 3.38 1.29 -18.51
CA ILE A 135 2.25 2.20 -18.40
C ILE A 135 1.57 2.36 -19.75
N VAL A 136 0.28 2.04 -19.81
CA VAL A 136 -0.57 2.30 -20.96
C VAL A 136 -1.54 3.43 -20.61
N THR A 137 -1.62 4.44 -21.46
CA THR A 137 -2.46 5.61 -21.20
C THR A 137 -3.78 5.55 -21.97
N SER A 138 -4.90 5.74 -21.27
CA SER A 138 -6.22 5.97 -21.86
C SER A 138 -6.52 7.46 -22.06
N SER A 139 -7.64 7.76 -22.72
CA SER A 139 -8.12 9.14 -22.90
C SER A 139 -8.27 9.85 -21.54
N PRO A 140 -7.76 11.09 -21.39
CA PRO A 140 -7.94 11.84 -20.16
C PRO A 140 -9.40 12.22 -19.88
N PHE A 141 -10.24 12.29 -20.93
CA PHE A 141 -11.65 12.67 -20.82
C PHE A 141 -12.54 11.53 -20.34
N GLU A 142 -12.12 10.28 -20.54
CA GLU A 142 -12.88 9.09 -20.12
C GLU A 142 -12.55 8.65 -18.69
N GLY A 143 -11.55 9.28 -18.06
CA GLY A 143 -11.15 8.99 -16.69
C GLY A 143 -10.90 7.50 -16.44
N SER A 144 -11.25 7.05 -15.23
CA SER A 144 -11.03 5.67 -14.80
C SER A 144 -11.82 4.65 -15.64
N ASP A 145 -12.99 5.00 -16.13
CA ASP A 145 -13.83 4.09 -16.91
C ASP A 145 -13.18 3.75 -18.25
N GLY A 146 -12.62 4.76 -18.94
CA GLY A 146 -11.83 4.54 -20.16
C GLY A 146 -10.61 3.66 -19.92
N ALA A 147 -9.93 3.83 -18.78
CA ALA A 147 -8.80 2.98 -18.40
C ALA A 147 -9.23 1.52 -18.14
N ILE A 148 -10.39 1.30 -17.50
CA ILE A 148 -10.95 -0.03 -17.25
C ILE A 148 -11.31 -0.72 -18.57
N ILE A 149 -11.97 0.00 -19.48
CA ILE A 149 -12.35 -0.52 -20.80
C ILE A 149 -11.10 -0.93 -21.59
N LEU A 150 -10.07 -0.07 -21.60
CA LEU A 150 -8.83 -0.37 -22.29
C LEU A 150 -8.07 -1.56 -21.67
N ALA A 151 -8.02 -1.65 -20.34
CA ALA A 151 -7.43 -2.81 -19.67
C ALA A 151 -8.15 -4.12 -20.03
N LYS A 152 -9.49 -4.10 -20.11
CA LYS A 152 -10.27 -5.27 -20.56
C LYS A 152 -9.97 -5.66 -22.00
N LYS A 153 -9.79 -4.68 -22.90
CA LYS A 153 -9.38 -4.95 -24.30
C LYS A 153 -8.01 -5.62 -24.35
N ILE A 154 -7.02 -5.07 -23.64
CA ILE A 154 -5.66 -5.64 -23.56
C ILE A 154 -5.67 -7.06 -22.97
N TYR A 155 -6.59 -7.37 -22.05
CA TYR A 155 -6.72 -8.72 -21.50
C TYR A 155 -7.30 -9.74 -22.49
N GLN A 156 -8.07 -9.29 -23.48
CA GLN A 156 -8.71 -10.14 -24.48
C GLN A 156 -7.83 -10.41 -25.71
N GLU A 157 -6.75 -9.64 -25.89
CA GLU A 157 -5.71 -9.82 -26.90
C GLU A 157 -4.71 -10.92 -26.51
#